data_AF-A7NJI8-F1
#
_entry.id   AF-A7NJI8-F1
#
_cell.length_a   1.000
_cell.length_b   1.000
_cell.length_c   1.000
_cell.angle_alpha   90.00
_cell.angle_beta   90.00
_cell.angle_gamma   90.00
#
_symmetry.space_group_name_H-M   'P 1'
#
loop_
_entity.id
_entity.type
_entity.pdbx_description
1 polymer ?
#
loop_
_entity_poly.entity_id
_entity_poly.type
_entity_poly.pdbx_seq_one_letter_code
_entity_poly.pdbx_strand_id
1 'polypeptide(L)'
;MANTRSLLTGIALGVGATLAARDVLPLLAPLARPALKQGIKAALLSYERGREMAALLVETLSDIAAEVQVELQTQGAGDPTTVNVRIES
;
A
#
# COMPACT_ATOMS: atom_id res chain seq x y z
N MET A 1 2.91 9.10 14.49
CA MET A 1 3.61 9.19 13.18
C MET A 1 4.67 8.11 13.16
N ALA A 2 4.54 7.11 12.28
CA ALA A 2 5.59 6.11 12.12
C ALA A 2 6.80 6.78 11.44
N ASN A 3 7.93 6.82 12.13
CA ASN A 3 9.14 7.41 11.57
C ASN A 3 9.76 6.43 10.57
N THR A 4 10.20 6.93 9.41
CA THR A 4 10.93 6.13 8.40
C THR A 4 12.06 5.31 9.01
N ARG A 5 12.71 5.82 10.06
CA ARG A 5 13.71 5.07 10.84
C ARG A 5 13.15 3.79 11.46
N SER A 6 11.99 3.84 12.12
CA SER A 6 11.35 2.66 12.71
C SER A 6 10.96 1.63 11.64
N LEU A 7 10.56 2.10 10.46
CA LEU A 7 10.21 1.24 9.32
C LEU A 7 11.46 0.56 8.73
N LEU A 8 12.53 1.35 8.51
CA LEU A 8 13.83 0.83 8.06
C LEU A 8 14.45 -0.11 9.08
N THR A 9 14.37 0.19 10.39
CA THR A 9 14.82 -0.70 11.45
C THR A 9 14.03 -2.00 11.45
N GLY A 10 12.71 -1.94 11.27
CA GLY A 10 11.88 -3.15 11.14
C GLY A 10 12.29 -4.02 9.96
N ILE A 11 12.53 -3.41 8.78
CA ILE A 11 13.02 -4.12 7.59
C ILE A 11 14.40 -4.72 7.84
N ALA A 12 15.35 -3.93 8.37
CA ALA A 12 16.70 -4.38 8.66
C ALA A 12 16.72 -5.52 9.69
N LEU A 13 15.89 -5.44 10.74
CA LEU A 13 15.72 -6.52 11.71
C LEU A 13 15.13 -7.77 11.06
N GLY A 14 14.13 -7.63 10.19
CA GLY A 14 13.56 -8.75 9.46
C GLY A 14 14.60 -9.48 8.61
N VAL A 15 15.38 -8.73 7.83
CA VAL A 15 16.45 -9.31 6.98
C VAL A 15 17.59 -9.89 7.83
N GLY A 16 18.03 -9.20 8.87
CA GLY A 16 19.06 -9.71 9.77
C GLY A 16 18.63 -10.99 10.49
N ALA A 17 17.36 -11.05 10.93
CA ALA A 17 16.80 -12.22 11.60
C ALA A 17 16.70 -13.44 10.68
N THR A 18 16.37 -13.27 9.39
CA THR A 18 16.31 -14.40 8.44
C THR A 18 17.69 -14.97 8.14
N LEU A 19 18.72 -14.13 8.06
CA LEU A 19 20.10 -14.58 7.87
C LEU A 19 20.63 -15.33 9.11
N ALA A 20 20.34 -14.82 10.31
CA ALA A 20 20.69 -15.46 11.58
C ALA A 20 19.81 -16.68 11.92
N ALA A 21 18.75 -16.94 11.14
CA ALA A 21 17.77 -17.97 11.45
C ALA A 21 18.42 -19.36 11.54
N ARG A 22 19.40 -19.68 10.68
CA ARG A 22 20.05 -21.01 10.68
C ARG A 22 20.65 -21.38 12.03
N ASP A 23 21.25 -20.42 12.72
CA ASP A 23 21.96 -20.64 13.97
C ASP A 23 21.02 -20.63 15.19
N VAL A 24 19.91 -19.88 15.11
CA VAL A 24 18.95 -19.70 16.20
C VAL A 24 17.77 -20.69 16.14
N LEU A 25 17.49 -21.26 14.96
CA LEU A 25 16.39 -22.21 14.73
C LEU A 25 16.39 -23.44 15.66
N PRO A 26 17.52 -24.11 15.99
CA PRO A 26 17.47 -25.28 16.88
C PRO A 26 16.98 -24.92 18.29
N LEU A 27 17.20 -23.68 18.74
CA LEU A 27 16.74 -23.19 20.04
C LEU A 27 15.22 -22.94 20.07
N LEU A 28 14.64 -22.59 18.92
CA LEU A 28 13.22 -22.27 18.75
C LEU A 28 12.41 -23.41 18.11
N ALA A 29 13.05 -24.51 17.74
CA ALA A 29 12.43 -25.65 17.04
C ALA A 29 11.13 -26.17 17.68
N PRO A 30 10.98 -26.24 19.02
CA PRO A 30 9.74 -26.69 19.65
C PRO A 30 8.55 -25.74 19.41
N LEU A 31 8.82 -24.44 19.29
CA LEU A 31 7.81 -23.39 19.07
C LEU A 31 7.61 -23.08 17.58
N ALA A 32 8.60 -23.41 16.74
CA ALA A 32 8.57 -23.11 15.31
C ALA A 32 7.43 -23.81 14.56
N ARG A 33 7.19 -25.11 14.83
CA ARG A 33 6.12 -25.88 14.17
C ARG A 33 4.71 -25.28 14.38
N PRO A 34 4.25 -25.04 15.62
CA PRO A 34 2.93 -24.45 15.83
C PRO A 34 2.85 -23.01 15.31
N ALA A 35 3.91 -22.21 15.48
CA ALA A 35 3.96 -20.84 14.98
C ALA A 35 3.85 -20.79 13.45
N LEU A 36 4.59 -21.65 12.74
CA LEU A 36 4.53 -21.73 11.28
C LEU A 36 3.15 -22.17 10.79
N LYS A 37 2.53 -23.15 11.45
CA LYS A 37 1.18 -23.61 11.11
C LYS A 37 0.14 -22.49 11.25
N GLN A 38 0.21 -21.71 12.33
CA GLN A 38 -0.67 -20.55 12.51
C GLN A 38 -0.33 -19.42 11.53
N GLY A 39 0.95 -19.18 11.28
CA GLY A 39 1.41 -18.19 10.31
C GLY A 39 0.90 -18.48 8.90
N ILE A 40 0.98 -19.73 8.44
CA ILE A 40 0.44 -20.15 7.14
C ILE A 40 -1.07 -19.94 7.09
N LYS A 41 -1.81 -20.34 8.14
CA LYS A 41 -3.27 -20.13 8.20
C LYS A 41 -3.63 -18.64 8.15
N ALA A 42 -2.91 -17.82 8.90
CA ALA A 42 -3.09 -16.37 8.89
C ALA A 42 -2.76 -15.78 7.52
N ALA A 43 -1.69 -16.24 6.87
CA ALA A 43 -1.28 -15.79 5.54
C ALA A 43 -2.37 -16.10 4.50
N LEU A 44 -2.89 -17.33 4.48
CA LEU A 44 -3.98 -17.73 3.58
C LEU A 44 -5.22 -16.85 3.78
N LEU A 45 -5.67 -16.69 5.02
CA LEU A 45 -6.83 -15.86 5.33
C LEU A 45 -6.59 -14.38 4.95
N SER A 46 -5.39 -13.86 5.22
CA SER A 46 -5.03 -12.49 4.87
C SER A 46 -4.96 -12.28 3.36
N TYR A 47 -4.59 -13.31 2.59
CA TYR A 47 -4.56 -13.26 1.13
C TYR A 47 -5.97 -13.21 0.55
N GLU A 48 -6.90 -14.04 1.04
CA GLU A 48 -8.30 -14.01 0.64
C GLU A 48 -8.93 -12.63 0.89
N ARG A 49 -8.78 -12.12 2.12
CA ARG A 49 -9.28 -10.77 2.46
C ARG A 49 -8.54 -9.67 1.71
N GLY A 50 -7.24 -9.83 1.49
CA GLY A 50 -6.44 -8.89 0.72
C GLY A 50 -6.93 -8.75 -0.72
N ARG A 51 -7.37 -9.84 -1.35
CA ARG A 51 -7.98 -9.79 -2.69
C ARG A 51 -9.29 -9.03 -2.72
N GLU A 52 -10.16 -9.23 -1.74
CA GLU A 52 -11.41 -8.48 -1.59
C GLU A 52 -11.12 -6.98 -1.40
N MET A 53 -10.20 -6.64 -0.49
CA MET A 53 -9.80 -5.26 -0.23
C MET A 53 -9.14 -4.59 -1.44
N ALA A 54 -8.35 -5.35 -2.21
CA ALA A 54 -7.77 -4.85 -3.46
C ALA A 54 -8.85 -4.53 -4.50
N ALA A 55 -9.91 -5.34 -4.61
CA ALA A 55 -11.03 -5.06 -5.49
C ALA A 55 -11.76 -3.77 -5.08
N LEU A 56 -12.05 -3.59 -3.79
CA LEU A 56 -12.65 -2.36 -3.26
C LEU A 56 -11.79 -1.13 -3.49
N LEU A 57 -10.46 -1.26 -3.34
CA LEU A 57 -9.52 -0.19 -3.64
C LEU A 57 -9.54 0.18 -5.13
N VAL A 58 -9.56 -0.81 -6.02
CA VAL A 58 -9.62 -0.58 -7.48
C VAL A 58 -10.92 0.11 -7.87
N GLU A 59 -12.05 -0.31 -7.30
CA GLU A 59 -13.34 0.36 -7.50
C GLU A 59 -13.28 1.83 -7.06
N THR A 60 -12.85 2.07 -5.81
CA THR A 60 -12.73 3.44 -5.26
C THR A 60 -11.80 4.32 -6.10
N LEU A 61 -10.68 3.77 -6.57
CA LEU A 61 -9.76 4.48 -7.45
C LEU A 61 -10.36 4.75 -8.83
N SER A 62 -11.15 3.80 -9.36
CA SER A 62 -11.83 3.97 -10.65
C SER A 62 -12.89 5.06 -10.57
N ASP A 63 -13.63 5.15 -9.46
CA ASP A 63 -14.61 6.21 -9.23
C ASP A 63 -13.94 7.59 -9.21
N ILE A 64 -12.85 7.74 -8.45
CA ILE A 64 -12.08 8.99 -8.40
C ILE A 64 -11.48 9.32 -9.77
N ALA A 65 -10.93 8.32 -10.47
CA ALA A 65 -10.36 8.52 -11.80
C ALA A 65 -11.42 8.96 -12.81
N ALA A 66 -12.63 8.42 -12.73
CA ALA A 66 -13.76 8.83 -13.56
C ALA A 66 -14.18 10.27 -13.26
N GLU A 67 -14.26 10.64 -11.98
CA GLU A 67 -14.56 12.02 -11.54
C GLU A 67 -13.54 13.02 -12.11
N VAL A 68 -12.24 12.77 -11.91
CA VAL A 68 -11.16 13.60 -12.46
C VAL A 68 -11.21 13.66 -13.99
N GLN A 69 -11.48 12.53 -14.65
CA GLN A 69 -11.57 12.47 -16.11
C GLN A 69 -12.73 13.32 -16.65
N VAL A 70 -13.88 13.33 -15.96
CA VAL A 70 -15.02 14.21 -16.28
C VAL A 70 -14.67 15.67 -16.01
N GLU A 71 -13.99 15.98 -14.91
CA GLU A 71 -13.52 17.34 -14.64
C GLU A 71 -12.57 17.85 -15.72
N LEU A 72 -11.62 17.02 -16.19
CA LEU A 72 -10.69 17.39 -17.26
C LEU A 72 -11.42 17.62 -18.60
N GLN A 73 -12.43 16.79 -18.92
CA GLN A 73 -13.24 16.98 -20.13
C GLN A 73 -14.16 18.19 -20.04
N THR A 74 -14.71 18.47 -18.85
CA THR A 74 -15.55 19.65 -18.60
C THR A 74 -14.72 20.93 -18.61
N GLN A 75 -13.51 20.91 -18.05
CA GLN A 75 -12.52 22.00 -18.16
C GLN A 75 -12.03 22.17 -19.61
N GLY A 76 -11.94 21.10 -20.39
CA GLY A 76 -11.64 21.14 -21.82
C GLY A 76 -12.79 21.61 -22.71
N ALA A 77 -14.04 21.53 -22.23
CA ALA A 77 -15.26 21.91 -22.96
C ALA A 77 -15.81 23.28 -22.56
N GLY A 78 -15.14 24.01 -21.66
CA GLY A 78 -15.54 25.32 -21.17
C GLY A 78 -14.40 26.33 -21.20
N ASP A 79 -14.32 27.06 -22.31
CA ASP A 79 -13.74 28.41 -22.48
C ASP A 79 -12.25 28.58 -22.87
N PRO A 80 -11.95 28.84 -24.17
CA PRO A 80 -10.69 29.47 -24.61
C PRO A 80 -10.65 31.01 -24.44
N THR A 81 -11.53 31.63 -23.65
CA THR A 81 -11.73 33.09 -23.63
C THR A 81 -11.88 33.68 -22.23
N THR A 82 -10.80 33.78 -21.44
CA THR A 82 -10.58 34.94 -20.52
C THR A 82 -9.21 34.90 -19.84
N VAL A 83 -8.13 34.98 -20.63
CA VAL A 83 -6.89 35.63 -20.16
C VAL A 83 -6.76 36.96 -20.87
N ASN A 84 -7.69 37.87 -20.56
CA ASN A 84 -7.51 39.29 -20.83
C ASN A 84 -7.02 39.91 -19.52
N VAL A 85 -5.72 39.82 -19.27
CA VAL A 85 -5.06 40.68 -18.29
C VAL A 85 -5.15 42.08 -18.87
N ARG A 86 -6.20 42.80 -18.45
CA ARG A 86 -6.40 44.21 -18.73
C ARG A 86 -5.17 44.95 -18.20
N ILE A 87 -4.25 45.23 -19.12
CA ILE A 87 -3.40 46.41 -19.12
C ILE A 87 -4.38 47.57 -19.00
N GLU A 88 -4.56 48.20 -17.84
CA GLU A 88 -4.90 49.63 -17.76
C GLU A 88 -4.31 50.28 -16.50
N SER A 89 -3.54 51.34 -16.79
CA SER A 89 -3.01 52.46 -15.98
C SER A 89 -2.07 52.16 -14.82
#